data_AF-A0A2E9GTE3-F1
#
_entry.id   AF-A0A2E9GTE3-F1
#
_cell.length_a   1.000
_cell.length_b   1.000
_cell.length_c   1.000
_cell.angle_alpha   90.00
_cell.angle_beta   90.00
_cell.angle_gamma   90.00
#
_symmetry.space_group_name_H-M   'P 1'
#
loop_
_entity.id
_entity.type
_entity.pdbx_description
1 polymer ?
#
loop_
_entity_poly.entity_id
_entity_poly.type
_entity_poly.pdbx_seq_one_letter_code
_entity_poly.pdbx_strand_id
1 'polypeptide(L)'
;MHCAPPPKWALLAAFLLATCQIAAPPASASPWPGGSETAILITGGSSDLSGGTWNAESQSLWVVRQNRQVWEYMYNPGSKSFELFQTLVLPSGIGSDIEACAQVDHPAADELYTLAEDDGRIARVVDIDGTPTVQRVWNLLVMNNGYALPPETGGAGPEGLEFVSDADLLAAGFRFPDGSTFSGSTRGMGGLMFVGHQIDGQLHVFDVNPDISEDFVNHGSFHTSTTEIAGLHFDRTSGLMYIWHNPSNVNSLEISTLSSDGSVGTIDTLELYDSAMPTGNLEGIAVVGRASCGEFGAADSERVFFLTRDGGSPNLLYFSMFPCDCTGAENEAEFDACTVRGDLGGGCVCLDKDLDGDVDCDDFEPPISANCEGLTPVPLLGVWGHAGIALLILLAAAVARVRASKHHG
;
A
#
# COMPACT_ATOMS: atom_id res chain seq x y z
N MET A 1 50.54 -59.27 -44.82
CA MET A 1 50.58 -58.87 -46.24
C MET A 1 49.20 -58.35 -46.62
N HIS A 2 49.14 -57.20 -47.31
CA HIS A 2 48.05 -56.70 -48.18
C HIS A 2 46.61 -56.62 -47.62
N CYS A 3 45.81 -55.56 -47.86
CA CYS A 3 46.04 -54.32 -48.62
C CYS A 3 45.09 -53.19 -48.16
N ALA A 4 45.50 -51.95 -48.44
CA ALA A 4 44.63 -50.77 -48.62
C ALA A 4 44.59 -50.44 -50.14
N PRO A 5 43.91 -49.39 -50.67
CA PRO A 5 43.01 -48.40 -50.04
C PRO A 5 41.57 -48.60 -50.62
N PRO A 6 40.75 -47.65 -51.18
CA PRO A 6 40.90 -46.21 -51.51
C PRO A 6 40.04 -45.25 -50.65
N PRO A 7 40.38 -43.95 -50.59
CA PRO A 7 39.48 -42.89 -50.09
C PRO A 7 38.56 -42.36 -51.21
N LYS A 8 37.52 -41.58 -50.86
CA LYS A 8 37.32 -40.17 -51.30
C LYS A 8 35.90 -39.61 -51.06
N TRP A 9 35.85 -38.45 -50.38
CA TRP A 9 34.91 -37.33 -50.57
C TRP A 9 33.40 -37.58 -50.36
N ALA A 10 32.89 -37.19 -49.20
CA ALA A 10 31.47 -36.88 -48.99
C ALA A 10 31.31 -35.64 -48.07
N LEU A 11 30.96 -34.52 -48.70
CA LEU A 11 30.27 -33.34 -48.14
C LEU A 11 30.69 -32.85 -46.73
N LEU A 12 31.72 -32.00 -46.67
CA LEU A 12 31.77 -30.93 -45.66
C LEU A 12 31.01 -29.70 -46.22
N ALA A 13 29.68 -29.76 -46.23
CA ALA A 13 28.84 -28.61 -46.52
C ALA A 13 28.71 -27.76 -45.25
N ALA A 14 29.57 -26.76 -45.11
CA ALA A 14 29.56 -25.84 -43.97
C ALA A 14 28.33 -24.92 -44.03
N PHE A 15 27.21 -25.34 -43.46
CA PHE A 15 26.13 -24.43 -43.10
C PHE A 15 26.52 -23.72 -41.80
N LEU A 16 27.20 -22.59 -41.96
CA LEU A 16 27.39 -21.62 -40.89
C LEU A 16 26.03 -20.94 -40.63
N LEU A 17 25.17 -21.58 -39.83
CA LEU A 17 24.00 -20.93 -39.25
C LEU A 17 24.51 -19.91 -38.22
N ALA A 18 24.83 -18.72 -38.71
CA ALA A 18 24.97 -17.53 -37.88
C ALA A 18 23.58 -17.23 -37.30
N THR A 19 23.30 -17.79 -36.13
CA THR A 19 22.16 -17.39 -35.31
C THR A 19 22.40 -15.95 -34.89
N CYS A 20 21.86 -14.99 -35.65
CA CYS A 20 21.56 -13.68 -35.13
C CYS A 20 20.58 -13.89 -33.96
N GLN A 21 21.12 -14.00 -32.75
CA GLN A 21 20.35 -13.80 -31.55
C GLN A 21 19.87 -12.35 -31.62
N ILE A 22 18.60 -12.17 -31.98
CA ILE A 22 17.90 -10.92 -31.75
C ILE A 22 17.79 -10.84 -30.23
N ALA A 23 18.77 -10.19 -29.61
CA ALA A 23 18.62 -9.76 -28.23
C ALA A 23 17.38 -8.87 -28.22
N ALA A 24 16.40 -9.22 -27.37
CA ALA A 24 15.35 -8.27 -27.04
C ALA A 24 16.05 -6.98 -26.56
N PRO A 25 15.56 -5.78 -26.93
CA PRO A 25 16.02 -4.58 -26.26
C PRO A 25 15.84 -4.78 -24.75
N PRO A 26 16.74 -4.24 -23.90
CA PRO A 26 16.48 -4.21 -22.47
C PRO A 26 15.12 -3.54 -22.25
N ALA A 27 14.36 -4.02 -21.25
CA ALA A 27 13.18 -3.30 -20.79
C ALA A 27 13.60 -1.84 -20.53
N SER A 28 12.80 -0.90 -21.02
CA SER A 28 13.08 0.51 -20.75
C SER A 28 12.82 0.74 -19.27
N ALA A 29 13.80 1.30 -18.59
CA ALA A 29 13.62 1.81 -17.24
C ALA A 29 12.44 2.81 -17.22
N SER A 30 11.59 2.74 -16.20
CA SER A 30 10.41 3.58 -16.05
C SER A 30 10.76 4.82 -15.22
N PRO A 31 10.43 6.05 -15.67
CA PRO A 31 10.83 7.27 -14.98
C PRO A 31 9.90 7.61 -13.83
N TRP A 32 10.46 8.13 -12.73
CA TRP A 32 9.70 8.67 -11.59
C TRP A 32 8.52 9.56 -12.02
N PRO A 33 7.27 9.20 -11.66
CA PRO A 33 6.10 9.91 -12.16
C PRO A 33 5.74 11.14 -11.31
N GLY A 34 6.19 11.21 -10.05
CA GLY A 34 5.81 12.26 -9.10
C GLY A 34 6.33 13.68 -9.40
N GLY A 35 7.08 13.87 -10.49
CA GLY A 35 7.58 15.18 -10.88
C GLY A 35 8.59 15.78 -9.91
N SER A 36 8.44 17.07 -9.58
CA SER A 36 9.39 17.82 -8.75
C SER A 36 9.06 17.74 -7.26
N GLU A 37 10.08 17.61 -6.42
CA GLU A 37 9.94 17.59 -4.96
C GLU A 37 9.57 18.98 -4.38
N THR A 38 8.71 18.98 -3.36
CA THR A 38 8.49 20.13 -2.47
C THR A 38 9.01 19.81 -1.08
N ALA A 39 9.80 20.73 -0.53
CA ALA A 39 10.53 20.57 0.71
C ALA A 39 9.69 20.91 1.96
N ILE A 40 9.66 20.00 2.95
CA ILE A 40 9.23 20.28 4.32
C ILE A 40 10.44 20.15 5.24
N LEU A 41 10.67 21.14 6.11
CA LEU A 41 11.76 21.11 7.09
C LEU A 41 11.22 20.71 8.47
N ILE A 42 11.39 19.44 8.84
CA ILE A 42 11.07 18.96 10.18
C ILE A 42 12.13 19.47 11.17
N THR A 43 11.71 20.29 12.13
CA THR A 43 12.60 20.77 13.20
C THR A 43 12.94 19.62 14.14
N GLY A 44 14.21 19.21 14.16
CA GLY A 44 14.73 18.13 14.99
C GLY A 44 14.94 16.80 14.25
N GLY A 45 14.32 16.60 13.08
CA GLY A 45 14.47 15.38 12.26
C GLY A 45 15.62 15.45 11.23
N SER A 46 16.72 16.15 11.51
CA SER A 46 17.80 16.40 10.53
C SER A 46 18.70 15.19 10.23
N SER A 47 18.44 14.08 10.90
CA SER A 47 19.04 12.75 10.74
C SER A 47 18.03 11.72 11.25
N ASP A 48 18.16 10.48 10.81
CA ASP A 48 17.47 9.30 11.28
C ASP A 48 15.93 9.46 11.18
N LEU A 49 15.45 10.11 10.11
CA LEU A 49 14.02 10.29 9.82
C LEU A 49 13.58 9.22 8.82
N SER A 50 12.93 8.19 9.35
CA SER A 50 12.58 6.97 8.64
C SER A 50 11.09 6.96 8.27
N GLY A 51 10.33 5.92 8.56
CA GLY A 51 8.95 5.68 8.10
C GLY A 51 7.90 6.78 8.33
N GLY A 52 6.79 6.65 7.62
CA GLY A 52 5.60 7.49 7.79
C GLY A 52 4.33 6.78 7.34
N THR A 53 3.17 7.35 7.67
CA THR A 53 1.86 6.82 7.28
C THR A 53 0.86 7.95 7.08
N TRP A 54 -0.05 7.80 6.11
CA TRP A 54 -1.12 8.75 5.82
C TRP A 54 -2.47 8.21 6.25
N ASN A 55 -3.16 8.93 7.11
CA ASN A 55 -4.53 8.62 7.51
C ASN A 55 -5.52 9.52 6.76
N ALA A 56 -6.33 8.90 5.90
CA ALA A 56 -7.31 9.59 5.07
C ALA A 56 -8.52 10.17 5.85
N GLU A 57 -8.84 9.64 7.03
CA GLU A 57 -9.96 10.11 7.86
C GLU A 57 -9.58 11.34 8.68
N SER A 58 -8.37 11.36 9.25
CA SER A 58 -7.81 12.56 9.92
C SER A 58 -7.22 13.58 8.93
N GLN A 59 -6.95 13.16 7.69
CA GLN A 59 -6.23 13.92 6.67
C GLN A 59 -4.86 14.40 7.15
N SER A 60 -4.12 13.50 7.82
CA SER A 60 -2.82 13.79 8.39
C SER A 60 -1.74 12.74 8.06
N LEU A 61 -0.53 13.24 7.90
CA LEU A 61 0.70 12.47 7.72
C LEU A 61 1.42 12.36 9.06
N TRP A 62 1.66 11.14 9.51
CA TRP A 62 2.52 10.85 10.65
C TRP A 62 3.90 10.41 10.16
N VAL A 63 4.95 10.90 10.81
CA VAL A 63 6.35 10.59 10.44
C VAL A 63 7.16 10.27 11.69
N VAL A 64 7.94 9.18 11.66
CA VAL A 64 8.75 8.71 12.80
C VAL A 64 10.26 8.90 12.59
N ARG A 65 10.99 8.62 13.67
CA ARG A 65 12.45 8.60 13.74
C ARG A 65 12.87 7.60 14.81
N GLN A 66 13.96 6.87 14.54
CA GLN A 66 14.79 6.09 15.48
C GLN A 66 14.48 6.38 16.96
N ASN A 67 14.81 7.60 17.41
CA ASN A 67 14.74 8.01 18.82
C ASN A 67 13.33 8.15 19.47
N ARG A 68 12.27 7.66 18.81
CA ARG A 68 10.84 7.73 19.20
C ARG A 68 10.20 9.12 19.06
N GLN A 69 10.84 10.08 18.40
CA GLN A 69 10.19 11.33 18.00
C GLN A 69 9.23 11.07 16.84
N VAL A 70 8.05 11.67 16.93
CA VAL A 70 7.02 11.58 15.89
C VAL A 70 6.43 12.96 15.65
N TRP A 71 6.14 13.27 14.40
CA TRP A 71 5.51 14.51 13.97
C TRP A 71 4.25 14.20 13.17
N GLU A 72 3.20 14.98 13.39
CA GLU A 72 1.99 14.96 12.57
C GLU A 72 1.92 16.23 11.72
N TYR A 73 1.65 16.07 10.43
CA TYR A 73 1.51 17.14 9.46
C TYR A 73 0.11 17.13 8.83
N MET A 74 -0.50 18.30 8.71
CA MET A 74 -1.81 18.50 8.08
C MET A 74 -1.70 19.53 6.96
N TYR A 75 -2.52 19.39 5.91
CA TYR A 75 -2.53 20.37 4.83
C TYR A 75 -3.23 21.68 5.24
N ASN A 76 -2.55 22.80 5.11
CA ASN A 76 -3.13 24.13 5.30
C ASN A 76 -3.47 24.76 3.93
N PRO A 77 -4.76 24.87 3.56
CA PRO A 77 -5.16 25.44 2.26
C PRO A 77 -4.87 26.94 2.13
N GLY A 78 -4.59 27.64 3.24
CA GLY A 78 -4.21 29.05 3.23
C GLY A 78 -2.77 29.30 2.80
N SER A 79 -1.84 28.43 3.20
CA SER A 79 -0.43 28.44 2.75
C SER A 79 -0.17 27.53 1.55
N LYS A 80 -1.08 26.60 1.25
CA LYS A 80 -0.97 25.54 0.23
C LYS A 80 0.21 24.61 0.48
N SER A 81 0.43 24.25 1.73
CA SER A 81 1.50 23.36 2.18
C SER A 81 1.01 22.50 3.32
N PHE A 82 1.65 21.35 3.51
CA PHE A 82 1.58 20.64 4.78
C PHE A 82 2.33 21.43 5.86
N GLU A 83 1.73 21.55 7.04
CA GLU A 83 2.23 22.28 8.20
C GLU A 83 2.21 21.37 9.44
N LEU A 84 3.15 21.60 10.34
CA LEU A 84 3.28 20.82 11.59
C LEU A 84 2.05 21.07 12.48
N PHE A 85 1.30 20.01 12.76
CA PHE A 85 0.17 20.03 13.68
C PHE A 85 0.60 19.71 15.11
N GLN A 86 1.29 18.58 15.33
CA GLN A 86 1.85 18.23 16.64
C GLN A 86 3.19 17.48 16.57
N THR A 87 3.90 17.46 17.70
CA THR A 87 5.12 16.68 17.92
C THR A 87 5.02 15.96 19.26
N LEU A 88 5.37 14.68 19.25
CA LEU A 88 5.31 13.77 20.39
C LEU A 88 6.60 12.96 20.51
N VAL A 89 6.81 12.39 21.69
CA VAL A 89 7.87 11.41 21.95
C VAL A 89 7.20 10.17 22.52
N LEU A 90 7.20 9.08 21.77
CA LEU A 90 6.55 7.84 22.18
C LEU A 90 7.27 7.19 23.37
N PRO A 91 6.59 6.37 24.20
CA PRO A 91 7.16 5.84 25.43
C PRO A 91 8.31 4.88 25.13
N SER A 92 9.32 4.81 26.01
CA SER A 92 10.52 3.98 25.80
C SER A 92 10.28 2.46 25.78
N GLY A 93 9.03 2.01 25.90
CA GLY A 93 8.66 0.59 25.80
C GLY A 93 8.52 0.08 24.36
N ILE A 94 8.57 0.95 23.34
CA ILE A 94 8.44 0.53 21.94
C ILE A 94 9.76 0.03 21.34
N GLY A 95 10.91 0.55 21.76
CA GLY A 95 12.23 0.32 21.15
C GLY A 95 13.05 1.60 21.12
N SER A 96 14.22 1.57 20.48
CA SER A 96 15.08 2.75 20.25
C SER A 96 15.50 2.98 18.80
N ASP A 97 15.28 2.02 17.91
CA ASP A 97 15.40 2.13 16.44
C ASP A 97 14.03 2.06 15.79
N ILE A 98 13.22 3.13 15.93
CA ILE A 98 11.89 3.20 15.34
C ILE A 98 11.92 3.63 13.88
N GLU A 99 11.85 2.64 13.01
CA GLU A 99 11.93 2.81 11.57
C GLU A 99 10.57 2.89 10.87
N ALA A 100 9.48 2.43 11.47
CA ALA A 100 8.17 2.52 10.82
C ALA A 100 7.03 2.91 11.76
N CYS A 101 5.96 3.44 11.16
CA CYS A 101 4.65 3.45 11.79
C CYS A 101 3.51 3.19 10.79
N ALA A 102 2.39 2.71 11.32
CA ALA A 102 1.13 2.53 10.59
C ALA A 102 -0.06 2.83 11.51
N GLN A 103 -1.21 3.21 10.92
CA GLN A 103 -2.49 3.29 11.63
C GLN A 103 -3.44 2.19 11.10
N VAL A 104 -3.99 1.39 12.00
CA VAL A 104 -4.85 0.24 11.62
C VAL A 104 -6.28 0.73 11.35
N ASP A 105 -6.94 1.27 12.36
CA ASP A 105 -8.32 1.78 12.28
C ASP A 105 -8.30 3.31 12.10
N HIS A 106 -8.31 3.77 10.83
CA HIS A 106 -8.26 5.20 10.49
C HIS A 106 -9.35 6.04 11.20
N PRO A 107 -10.63 5.61 11.27
CA PRO A 107 -11.67 6.27 12.08
C PRO A 107 -11.39 6.37 13.58
N ALA A 108 -10.54 5.50 14.14
CA ALA A 108 -10.21 5.45 15.57
C ALA A 108 -8.82 6.04 15.88
N ALA A 109 -8.35 6.99 15.04
CA ALA A 109 -7.02 7.59 14.88
C ALA A 109 -6.12 7.89 16.12
N ASP A 110 -6.57 7.68 17.35
CA ASP A 110 -5.82 7.86 18.60
C ASP A 110 -4.87 6.68 18.92
N GLU A 111 -4.31 6.04 17.89
CA GLU A 111 -3.30 4.98 18.02
C GLU A 111 -2.29 4.93 16.88
N LEU A 112 -1.07 4.49 17.19
CA LEU A 112 -0.01 4.20 16.24
C LEU A 112 0.55 2.79 16.52
N TYR A 113 0.76 2.02 15.46
CA TYR A 113 1.64 0.87 15.50
C TYR A 113 3.02 1.31 15.05
N THR A 114 4.07 0.91 15.76
CA THR A 114 5.46 1.23 15.41
C THR A 114 6.28 -0.04 15.23
N LEU A 115 7.22 -0.03 14.30
CA LEU A 115 8.23 -1.07 14.12
C LEU A 115 9.57 -0.59 14.70
N ALA A 116 10.25 -1.47 15.42
CA ALA A 116 11.60 -1.23 15.93
C ALA A 116 12.59 -2.21 15.28
N GLU A 117 13.67 -1.72 14.64
CA GLU A 117 14.72 -2.52 14.00
C GLU A 117 15.51 -3.31 15.05
N ASP A 118 16.00 -2.61 16.09
CA ASP A 118 16.88 -3.11 17.16
C ASP A 118 16.40 -4.40 17.84
N ASP A 119 15.09 -4.51 18.04
CA ASP A 119 14.43 -5.63 18.70
C ASP A 119 13.50 -6.44 17.75
N GLY A 120 13.42 -6.08 16.46
CA GLY A 120 12.48 -6.64 15.48
C GLY A 120 11.04 -6.67 16.00
N ARG A 121 10.56 -5.55 16.55
CA ARG A 121 9.34 -5.49 17.39
C ARG A 121 8.28 -4.58 16.80
N ILE A 122 7.05 -5.07 16.72
CA ILE A 122 5.86 -4.19 16.59
C ILE A 122 5.38 -3.79 17.98
N ALA A 123 5.01 -2.53 18.18
CA ALA A 123 4.34 -2.04 19.38
C ALA A 123 3.09 -1.23 19.04
N ARG A 124 1.99 -1.43 19.78
CA ARG A 124 0.77 -0.61 19.71
C ARG A 124 0.82 0.47 20.78
N VAL A 125 0.79 1.73 20.38
CA VAL A 125 0.69 2.90 21.27
C VAL A 125 -0.68 3.54 21.10
N VAL A 126 -1.32 3.89 22.21
CA VAL A 126 -2.65 4.53 22.26
C VAL A 126 -2.61 5.82 23.08
N ASP A 127 -3.66 6.65 23.00
CA ASP A 127 -3.73 7.99 23.63
C ASP A 127 -2.64 8.92 23.05
N ILE A 128 -2.46 8.88 21.72
CA ILE A 128 -1.43 9.66 21.00
C ILE A 128 -1.77 11.15 20.94
N ASP A 129 -3.06 11.50 20.94
CA ASP A 129 -3.55 12.87 21.11
C ASP A 129 -3.51 13.36 22.57
N GLY A 130 -3.22 12.45 23.51
CA GLY A 130 -3.21 12.67 24.95
C GLY A 130 -1.84 12.46 25.59
N THR A 131 -1.69 11.37 26.33
CA THR A 131 -0.42 10.92 26.91
C THR A 131 -0.11 9.51 26.39
N PRO A 132 0.71 9.38 25.31
CA PRO A 132 0.96 8.11 24.66
C PRO A 132 1.33 6.99 25.65
N THR A 133 0.69 5.82 25.53
CA THR A 133 1.02 4.63 26.33
C THR A 133 1.19 3.39 25.46
N VAL A 134 2.25 2.61 25.72
CA VAL A 134 2.44 1.31 25.07
C VAL A 134 1.37 0.35 25.60
N GLN A 135 0.43 -0.03 24.74
CA GLN A 135 -0.65 -0.93 25.08
C GLN A 135 -0.24 -2.38 24.87
N ARG A 136 0.44 -2.71 23.77
CA ARG A 136 0.87 -4.07 23.39
C ARG A 136 2.19 -4.07 22.62
N VAL A 137 2.85 -5.22 22.59
CA VAL A 137 4.12 -5.47 21.88
C VAL A 137 4.16 -6.90 21.34
N TRP A 138 4.86 -7.11 20.23
CA TRP A 138 5.11 -8.41 19.61
C TRP A 138 6.54 -8.45 19.05
N ASN A 139 7.36 -9.37 19.55
CA ASN A 139 8.71 -9.63 19.04
C ASN A 139 8.63 -10.59 17.85
N LEU A 140 9.00 -10.12 16.66
CA LEU A 140 8.87 -10.88 15.41
C LEU A 140 10.08 -11.78 15.12
N LEU A 141 11.19 -11.60 15.85
CA LEU A 141 12.41 -12.41 15.75
C LEU A 141 12.24 -13.83 16.33
N VAL A 142 11.15 -14.10 17.06
CA VAL A 142 10.89 -15.43 17.63
C VAL A 142 10.31 -16.38 16.57
N MET A 143 10.75 -17.63 16.62
CA MET A 143 10.23 -18.69 15.75
C MET A 143 8.73 -18.91 15.99
N ASN A 144 7.90 -18.54 15.01
CA ASN A 144 6.45 -18.65 15.01
C ASN A 144 6.00 -19.33 13.70
N ASN A 145 5.17 -20.38 13.79
CA ASN A 145 4.61 -21.08 12.62
C ASN A 145 5.67 -21.59 11.59
N GLY A 146 6.92 -21.77 12.02
CA GLY A 146 8.03 -22.19 11.15
C GLY A 146 8.84 -21.04 10.54
N TYR A 147 8.46 -19.79 10.79
CA TYR A 147 9.13 -18.58 10.28
C TYR A 147 9.55 -17.64 11.43
N ALA A 148 10.57 -16.83 11.19
CA ALA A 148 10.99 -15.74 12.07
C ALA A 148 11.39 -14.57 11.18
N LEU A 149 11.20 -13.34 11.64
CA LEU A 149 11.81 -12.18 11.00
C LEU A 149 13.34 -12.28 11.17
N PRO A 150 14.16 -12.00 10.15
CA PRO A 150 15.60 -11.88 10.34
C PRO A 150 15.92 -10.76 11.35
N PRO A 151 16.96 -10.92 12.19
CA PRO A 151 17.44 -9.83 13.04
C PRO A 151 18.21 -8.80 12.22
N GLU A 152 18.26 -7.56 12.74
CA GLU A 152 19.24 -6.55 12.31
C GLU A 152 20.65 -7.17 12.20
N THR A 153 21.36 -6.92 11.09
CA THR A 153 22.75 -7.34 10.93
C THR A 153 23.56 -6.38 10.05
N GLY A 154 24.16 -5.39 10.70
CA GLY A 154 25.08 -4.41 10.10
C GLY A 154 24.45 -3.05 9.78
N GLY A 155 23.35 -2.67 10.46
CA GLY A 155 22.43 -1.60 10.04
C GLY A 155 21.63 -2.07 8.82
N ALA A 156 20.95 -3.19 8.98
CA ALA A 156 20.22 -3.89 7.92
C ALA A 156 19.19 -4.83 8.55
N GLY A 157 17.93 -4.43 8.57
CA GLY A 157 16.85 -5.07 9.32
C GLY A 157 15.45 -4.73 8.79
N PRO A 158 14.42 -4.73 9.65
CA PRO A 158 13.04 -4.43 9.27
C PRO A 158 12.72 -2.92 9.33
N GLU A 159 12.44 -2.33 8.16
CA GLU A 159 12.23 -0.88 7.95
C GLU A 159 10.78 -0.51 7.62
N GLY A 160 10.08 -1.33 6.84
CA GLY A 160 8.72 -1.03 6.39
C GLY A 160 7.66 -1.62 7.32
N LEU A 161 6.56 -0.90 7.60
CA LEU A 161 5.38 -1.43 8.29
C LEU A 161 4.11 -0.91 7.62
N GLU A 162 3.17 -1.80 7.32
CA GLU A 162 1.85 -1.40 6.83
C GLU A 162 0.76 -2.40 7.28
N PHE A 163 -0.47 -1.93 7.44
CA PHE A 163 -1.64 -2.74 7.73
C PHE A 163 -2.58 -2.82 6.53
N VAL A 164 -3.00 -4.05 6.20
CA VAL A 164 -3.98 -4.31 5.14
C VAL A 164 -5.17 -5.05 5.74
N SER A 165 -6.39 -4.55 5.52
CA SER A 165 -7.59 -5.13 6.14
C SER A 165 -8.00 -6.46 5.52
N ASP A 166 -8.77 -7.25 6.27
CA ASP A 166 -9.40 -8.49 5.79
C ASP A 166 -10.24 -8.23 4.54
N ALA A 167 -10.93 -7.08 4.48
CA ALA A 167 -11.77 -6.72 3.35
C ALA A 167 -10.95 -6.53 2.06
N ASP A 168 -9.82 -5.83 2.17
CA ASP A 168 -8.94 -5.53 1.03
C ASP A 168 -8.20 -6.79 0.56
N LEU A 169 -7.66 -7.57 1.49
CA LEU A 169 -7.00 -8.85 1.21
C LEU A 169 -7.96 -9.85 0.54
N LEU A 170 -9.20 -9.94 1.01
CA LEU A 170 -10.23 -10.80 0.40
C LEU A 170 -10.68 -10.27 -0.97
N ALA A 171 -10.81 -8.95 -1.14
CA ALA A 171 -11.18 -8.34 -2.41
C ALA A 171 -10.12 -8.53 -3.50
N ALA A 172 -8.83 -8.49 -3.13
CA ALA A 172 -7.71 -8.75 -4.02
C ALA A 172 -7.44 -10.26 -4.27
N GLY A 173 -8.13 -11.15 -3.56
CA GLY A 173 -7.90 -12.60 -3.66
C GLY A 173 -6.55 -13.05 -3.09
N PHE A 174 -6.04 -12.37 -2.06
CA PHE A 174 -4.74 -12.60 -1.45
C PHE A 174 -4.50 -14.09 -1.10
N ARG A 175 -3.26 -14.52 -1.29
CA ARG A 175 -2.75 -15.83 -0.86
C ARG A 175 -1.53 -15.59 0.01
N PHE A 176 -1.34 -16.41 1.02
CA PHE A 176 -0.14 -16.38 1.84
C PHE A 176 1.12 -16.77 1.03
N PRO A 177 2.33 -16.44 1.52
CA PRO A 177 3.60 -16.80 0.88
C PRO A 177 3.76 -18.28 0.51
N ASP A 178 3.10 -19.20 1.23
CA ASP A 178 3.10 -20.65 0.93
C ASP A 178 2.11 -21.08 -0.18
N GLY A 179 1.39 -20.11 -0.77
CA GLY A 179 0.35 -20.29 -1.80
C GLY A 179 -1.04 -20.62 -1.24
N SER A 180 -1.19 -20.81 0.08
CA SER A 180 -2.48 -21.10 0.69
C SER A 180 -3.42 -19.89 0.62
N THR A 181 -4.72 -20.16 0.44
CA THR A 181 -5.73 -19.09 0.24
C THR A 181 -6.01 -18.37 1.55
N PHE A 182 -6.02 -17.03 1.53
CA PHE A 182 -6.46 -16.24 2.67
C PHE A 182 -7.97 -16.37 2.90
N SER A 183 -8.39 -16.32 4.17
CA SER A 183 -9.80 -16.43 4.55
C SER A 183 -10.21 -15.49 5.69
N GLY A 184 -9.45 -14.41 5.90
CA GLY A 184 -9.56 -13.50 7.04
C GLY A 184 -8.54 -13.76 8.14
N SER A 185 -8.21 -12.73 8.91
CA SER A 185 -7.38 -12.76 10.11
C SER A 185 -7.92 -13.75 11.14
N THR A 186 -7.03 -14.54 11.72
CA THR A 186 -7.32 -15.50 12.79
C THR A 186 -6.97 -14.97 14.18
N ARG A 187 -6.20 -13.86 14.26
CA ARG A 187 -5.77 -13.23 15.51
C ARG A 187 -6.58 -12.00 15.91
N GLY A 188 -7.47 -11.52 15.04
CA GLY A 188 -8.55 -10.61 15.42
C GLY A 188 -8.24 -9.12 15.25
N MET A 189 -7.14 -8.77 14.57
CA MET A 189 -6.91 -7.40 14.10
C MET A 189 -7.84 -7.03 12.93
N GLY A 190 -8.45 -8.03 12.27
CA GLY A 190 -9.30 -7.80 11.09
C GLY A 190 -8.48 -7.43 9.85
N GLY A 191 -7.25 -7.94 9.78
CA GLY A 191 -6.30 -7.76 8.69
C GLY A 191 -4.93 -8.33 9.04
N LEU A 192 -3.94 -8.06 8.20
CA LEU A 192 -2.56 -8.50 8.36
C LEU A 192 -1.60 -7.31 8.43
N MET A 193 -0.55 -7.46 9.24
CA MET A 193 0.61 -6.57 9.27
C MET A 193 1.65 -7.06 8.26
N PHE A 194 2.10 -6.17 7.40
CA PHE A 194 3.18 -6.39 6.44
C PHE A 194 4.43 -5.69 6.94
N VAL A 195 5.58 -6.37 6.89
CA VAL A 195 6.88 -5.83 7.31
C VAL A 195 7.88 -5.94 6.17
N GLY A 196 8.42 -4.80 5.76
CA GLY A 196 9.47 -4.69 4.73
C GLY A 196 10.85 -4.87 5.35
N HIS A 197 11.72 -5.64 4.71
CA HIS A 197 13.04 -5.97 5.22
C HIS A 197 14.16 -5.58 4.23
N GLN A 198 15.24 -4.97 4.75
CA GLN A 198 16.40 -4.57 3.95
C GLN A 198 17.24 -5.75 3.47
N ILE A 199 17.34 -6.82 4.26
CA ILE A 199 17.99 -8.06 3.80
C ILE A 199 17.06 -8.79 2.82
N ASP A 200 17.58 -9.05 1.61
CA ASP A 200 16.97 -9.81 0.52
C ASP A 200 15.62 -9.26 -0.02
N GLY A 201 15.25 -8.02 0.34
CA GLY A 201 14.05 -7.35 -0.17
C GLY A 201 12.74 -8.07 0.16
N GLN A 202 12.67 -8.67 1.36
CA GLN A 202 11.58 -9.55 1.74
C GLN A 202 10.40 -8.80 2.38
N LEU A 203 9.19 -9.08 1.89
CA LEU A 203 7.94 -8.60 2.44
C LEU A 203 7.32 -9.67 3.33
N HIS A 204 7.52 -9.57 4.64
CA HIS A 204 7.01 -10.50 5.64
C HIS A 204 5.55 -10.24 6.01
N VAL A 205 4.81 -11.29 6.37
CA VAL A 205 3.36 -11.22 6.64
C VAL A 205 3.02 -11.78 8.02
N PHE A 206 2.32 -10.99 8.84
CA PHE A 206 1.96 -11.32 10.21
C PHE A 206 0.46 -11.13 10.50
N ASP A 207 -0.18 -12.15 11.05
CA ASP A 207 -1.53 -12.06 11.65
C ASP A 207 -1.36 -11.79 13.15
N VAL A 208 -1.65 -10.57 13.61
CA VAL A 208 -1.29 -10.08 14.96
C VAL A 208 -2.54 -10.00 15.85
N ASN A 209 -2.44 -10.38 17.12
CA ASN A 209 -3.55 -10.25 18.08
C ASN A 209 -3.49 -8.88 18.79
N PRO A 210 -4.38 -7.91 18.47
CA PRO A 210 -4.30 -6.55 19.02
C PRO A 210 -4.60 -6.48 20.52
N ASP A 211 -5.16 -7.55 21.11
CA ASP A 211 -5.56 -7.64 22.51
C ASP A 211 -4.54 -8.40 23.37
N ILE A 212 -3.57 -9.12 22.80
CA ILE A 212 -2.62 -9.96 23.54
C ILE A 212 -1.20 -9.81 22.98
N SER A 213 -0.28 -9.30 23.82
CA SER A 213 1.15 -9.19 23.47
C SER A 213 1.76 -10.56 23.17
N GLU A 214 2.71 -10.60 22.24
CA GLU A 214 3.40 -11.81 21.78
C GLU A 214 2.51 -12.90 21.14
N ASP A 215 1.20 -12.66 20.96
CA ASP A 215 0.31 -13.57 20.22
C ASP A 215 0.15 -13.11 18.77
N PHE A 216 0.71 -13.88 17.85
CA PHE A 216 0.66 -13.64 16.41
C PHE A 216 0.85 -14.95 15.61
N VAL A 217 0.72 -14.89 14.29
CA VAL A 217 1.17 -15.92 13.33
C VAL A 217 2.10 -15.28 12.33
N ASN A 218 3.28 -15.85 12.10
CA ASN A 218 4.15 -15.48 10.99
C ASN A 218 3.82 -16.38 9.77
N HIS A 219 3.50 -15.79 8.63
CA HIS A 219 3.11 -16.50 7.40
C HIS A 219 4.26 -16.62 6.39
N GLY A 220 5.47 -16.21 6.75
CA GLY A 220 6.64 -16.16 5.86
C GLY A 220 6.75 -14.82 5.14
N SER A 221 7.39 -14.82 3.98
CA SER A 221 7.68 -13.63 3.18
C SER A 221 7.55 -13.87 1.68
N PHE A 222 7.21 -12.81 0.95
CA PHE A 222 7.39 -12.72 -0.50
C PHE A 222 8.73 -12.06 -0.83
N HIS A 223 9.31 -12.44 -1.97
CA HIS A 223 10.31 -11.63 -2.64
C HIS A 223 9.63 -10.47 -3.37
N THR A 224 10.33 -9.33 -3.45
CA THR A 224 9.97 -8.17 -4.27
C THR A 224 10.91 -8.06 -5.47
N SER A 225 10.79 -7.00 -6.26
CA SER A 225 11.62 -6.75 -7.44
C SER A 225 13.08 -6.39 -7.15
N THR A 226 13.41 -6.00 -5.90
CA THR A 226 14.76 -5.61 -5.49
C THR A 226 15.23 -6.33 -4.23
N THR A 227 16.45 -6.03 -3.78
CA THR A 227 17.10 -6.70 -2.64
C THR A 227 16.97 -5.96 -1.31
N GLU A 228 16.20 -4.86 -1.24
CA GLU A 228 16.06 -4.04 -0.03
C GLU A 228 14.69 -3.33 -0.03
N ILE A 229 13.88 -3.51 1.02
CA ILE A 229 12.68 -2.68 1.25
C ILE A 229 13.00 -1.69 2.36
N ALA A 230 12.81 -0.41 2.09
CA ALA A 230 12.93 0.67 3.07
C ALA A 230 11.55 1.20 3.51
N GLY A 231 10.60 1.34 2.57
CA GLY A 231 9.28 1.91 2.86
C GLY A 231 8.13 1.06 2.33
N LEU A 232 7.00 1.10 3.03
CA LEU A 232 5.73 0.50 2.58
C LEU A 232 4.60 1.52 2.70
N HIS A 233 3.63 1.46 1.80
CA HIS A 233 2.33 2.09 2.00
C HIS A 233 1.21 1.35 1.26
N PHE A 234 0.04 1.20 1.87
CA PHE A 234 -1.12 0.57 1.26
C PHE A 234 -2.24 1.59 0.98
N ASP A 235 -2.50 1.83 -0.30
CA ASP A 235 -3.64 2.67 -0.70
C ASP A 235 -4.93 1.85 -0.67
N ARG A 236 -5.65 1.98 0.45
CA ARG A 236 -6.97 1.37 0.70
C ARG A 236 -8.04 1.72 -0.34
N THR A 237 -7.83 2.73 -1.17
CA THR A 237 -8.79 3.18 -2.18
C THR A 237 -8.52 2.65 -3.59
N SER A 238 -7.27 2.26 -3.89
CA SER A 238 -6.91 1.55 -5.13
C SER A 238 -6.64 0.05 -4.93
N GLY A 239 -6.41 -0.40 -3.69
CA GLY A 239 -6.07 -1.79 -3.39
C GLY A 239 -4.62 -2.16 -3.72
N LEU A 240 -3.74 -1.16 -3.86
CA LEU A 240 -2.35 -1.33 -4.27
C LEU A 240 -1.36 -1.15 -3.11
N MET A 241 -0.34 -2.00 -3.07
CA MET A 241 0.82 -1.87 -2.20
C MET A 241 1.92 -1.12 -2.92
N TYR A 242 2.43 -0.06 -2.28
CA TYR A 242 3.59 0.72 -2.70
C TYR A 242 4.78 0.25 -1.88
N ILE A 243 5.87 -0.14 -2.56
CA ILE A 243 7.07 -0.68 -1.94
C ILE A 243 8.27 0.16 -2.40
N TRP A 244 8.91 0.84 -1.46
CA TRP A 244 10.07 1.68 -1.72
C TRP A 244 11.36 0.94 -1.41
N HIS A 245 12.32 1.08 -2.31
CA HIS A 245 13.60 0.39 -2.29
C HIS A 245 14.73 1.42 -2.35
N ASN A 246 15.72 1.34 -1.45
CA ASN A 246 16.92 2.18 -1.49
C ASN A 246 18.26 1.40 -1.68
N PRO A 247 18.33 0.20 -2.30
CA PRO A 247 19.52 -0.66 -2.26
C PRO A 247 20.82 0.09 -2.57
N SER A 248 21.64 0.31 -1.54
CA SER A 248 22.88 1.12 -1.62
C SER A 248 22.69 2.56 -2.18
N ASN A 249 21.66 3.29 -1.72
CA ASN A 249 21.27 4.62 -2.19
C ASN A 249 20.81 4.66 -3.67
N VAL A 250 20.31 3.54 -4.20
CA VAL A 250 19.67 3.48 -5.52
C VAL A 250 18.17 3.35 -5.32
N ASN A 251 17.46 4.47 -5.42
CA ASN A 251 16.01 4.51 -5.25
C ASN A 251 15.25 3.81 -6.39
N SER A 252 14.19 3.08 -6.04
CA SER A 252 13.12 2.66 -6.95
C SER A 252 11.79 2.50 -6.21
N LEU A 253 10.68 2.61 -6.94
CA LEU A 253 9.32 2.38 -6.42
C LEU A 253 8.69 1.21 -7.18
N GLU A 254 8.39 0.13 -6.46
CA GLU A 254 7.53 -0.95 -6.94
C GLU A 254 6.07 -0.68 -6.54
N ILE A 255 5.15 -0.94 -7.46
CA ILE A 255 3.70 -0.92 -7.21
C ILE A 255 3.17 -2.31 -7.54
N SER A 256 2.50 -2.94 -6.57
CA SER A 256 2.10 -4.34 -6.67
C SER A 256 0.65 -4.54 -6.24
N THR A 257 -0.02 -5.52 -6.84
CA THR A 257 -1.29 -5.99 -6.30
C THR A 257 -1.06 -6.76 -5.00
N LEU A 258 -2.11 -6.87 -4.19
CA LEU A 258 -2.16 -7.88 -3.13
C LEU A 258 -2.51 -9.28 -3.68
N SER A 259 -2.61 -9.47 -4.99
CA SER A 259 -2.71 -10.80 -5.56
C SER A 259 -1.31 -11.44 -5.59
N SER A 260 -1.26 -12.77 -5.53
CA SER A 260 -0.05 -13.51 -5.91
C SER A 260 -0.47 -14.62 -6.85
N ASP A 261 0.20 -14.70 -8.00
CA ASP A 261 -0.21 -15.46 -9.19
C ASP A 261 -0.15 -17.00 -9.03
N GLY A 262 0.14 -17.48 -7.81
CA GLY A 262 0.35 -18.88 -7.49
C GLY A 262 1.79 -19.35 -7.70
N SER A 263 2.70 -18.49 -8.18
CA SER A 263 4.13 -18.68 -7.95
C SER A 263 4.44 -18.42 -6.48
N VAL A 264 4.83 -19.49 -5.77
CA VAL A 264 5.07 -19.47 -4.33
C VAL A 264 6.22 -18.52 -4.02
N GLY A 265 5.95 -17.48 -3.24
CA GLY A 265 6.98 -16.60 -2.65
C GLY A 265 7.35 -15.34 -3.43
N THR A 266 6.50 -14.81 -4.33
CA THR A 266 6.69 -13.49 -4.96
C THR A 266 5.38 -12.69 -4.94
N ILE A 267 5.45 -11.36 -4.81
CA ILE A 267 4.29 -10.46 -4.94
C ILE A 267 4.12 -10.01 -6.41
N ASP A 268 2.88 -9.77 -6.85
CA ASP A 268 2.56 -9.43 -8.23
C ASP A 268 2.81 -7.94 -8.54
N THR A 269 4.02 -7.64 -9.03
CA THR A 269 4.45 -6.30 -9.47
C THR A 269 3.70 -5.85 -10.74
N LEU A 270 3.00 -4.73 -10.65
CA LEU A 270 2.35 -4.06 -11.80
C LEU A 270 3.28 -3.08 -12.52
N GLU A 271 4.04 -2.28 -11.76
CA GLU A 271 4.90 -1.22 -12.27
C GLU A 271 6.15 -1.11 -11.40
N LEU A 272 7.30 -0.80 -12.01
CA LEU A 272 8.56 -0.54 -11.32
C LEU A 272 9.21 0.73 -11.88
N TYR A 273 9.19 1.80 -11.10
CA TYR A 273 9.92 3.03 -11.40
C TYR A 273 11.35 2.94 -10.89
N ASP A 274 12.30 2.82 -11.81
CA ASP A 274 13.72 2.57 -11.56
C ASP A 274 14.66 3.61 -12.21
N SER A 275 14.10 4.67 -12.82
CA SER A 275 14.87 5.77 -13.42
C SER A 275 14.33 7.15 -13.07
N ALA A 276 15.18 8.17 -13.22
CA ALA A 276 14.88 9.56 -12.84
C ALA A 276 14.39 9.75 -11.38
N MET A 277 14.64 8.76 -10.51
CA MET A 277 14.16 8.72 -9.13
C MET A 277 14.75 9.87 -8.28
N PRO A 278 14.00 10.35 -7.27
CA PRO A 278 14.52 11.26 -6.26
C PRO A 278 15.82 10.73 -5.62
N THR A 279 16.74 11.64 -5.29
CA THR A 279 18.07 11.28 -4.77
C THR A 279 18.18 11.45 -3.26
N GLY A 280 18.93 10.55 -2.62
CA GLY A 280 19.23 10.56 -1.19
C GLY A 280 19.05 9.18 -0.56
N ASN A 281 19.40 9.07 0.72
CA ASN A 281 18.94 7.98 1.57
C ASN A 281 17.47 8.25 1.88
N LEU A 282 16.56 7.54 1.20
CA LEU A 282 15.12 7.78 1.29
C LEU A 282 14.49 6.50 1.81
N GLU A 283 13.92 6.57 3.01
CA GLU A 283 13.60 5.40 3.82
C GLU A 283 12.08 5.19 3.89
N GLY A 284 11.35 6.18 4.41
CA GLY A 284 9.89 6.12 4.56
C GLY A 284 9.09 6.69 3.39
N ILE A 285 7.91 6.11 3.14
CA ILE A 285 6.92 6.60 2.17
C ILE A 285 5.53 6.74 2.79
N ALA A 286 4.68 7.56 2.17
CA ALA A 286 3.23 7.53 2.35
C ALA A 286 2.56 8.10 1.10
N VAL A 287 1.30 7.76 0.83
CA VAL A 287 0.58 8.23 -0.36
C VAL A 287 -0.83 8.69 0.02
N VAL A 288 -1.28 9.81 -0.54
CA VAL A 288 -2.70 10.16 -0.51
C VAL A 288 -3.45 9.18 -1.42
N GLY A 289 -4.50 8.55 -0.90
CA GLY A 289 -5.27 7.55 -1.65
C GLY A 289 -5.91 8.11 -2.92
N ARG A 290 -6.07 7.25 -3.95
CA ARG A 290 -6.72 7.56 -5.24
C ARG A 290 -8.09 8.26 -5.09
N ALA A 291 -8.90 7.94 -4.07
CA ALA A 291 -10.18 8.63 -3.84
C ALA A 291 -10.05 10.11 -3.39
N SER A 292 -8.83 10.63 -3.21
CA SER A 292 -8.53 12.03 -2.87
C SER A 292 -7.63 12.70 -3.93
N CYS A 293 -7.77 12.31 -5.19
CA CYS A 293 -7.15 13.01 -6.32
C CYS A 293 -7.66 14.46 -6.45
N GLY A 294 -6.80 15.37 -6.89
CA GLY A 294 -7.07 16.82 -6.92
C GLY A 294 -7.04 17.52 -5.55
N GLU A 295 -6.96 16.78 -4.44
CA GLU A 295 -6.86 17.38 -3.11
C GLU A 295 -5.43 17.77 -2.73
N PHE A 296 -5.30 18.51 -1.63
CA PHE A 296 -4.02 18.91 -1.02
C PHE A 296 -3.04 19.65 -1.97
N GLY A 297 -3.58 20.29 -3.01
CA GLY A 297 -2.82 21.10 -3.96
C GLY A 297 -2.29 20.36 -5.19
N ALA A 298 -2.66 19.09 -5.38
CA ALA A 298 -2.49 18.38 -6.64
C ALA A 298 -3.48 18.87 -7.72
N ALA A 299 -3.27 18.48 -8.99
CA ALA A 299 -4.30 18.62 -10.04
C ALA A 299 -5.30 17.45 -10.01
N ASP A 300 -6.44 17.58 -10.69
CA ASP A 300 -7.56 16.63 -10.65
C ASP A 300 -7.19 15.15 -10.93
N SER A 301 -6.16 14.90 -11.76
CA SER A 301 -5.62 13.56 -12.09
C SER A 301 -4.30 13.22 -11.36
N GLU A 302 -3.96 13.99 -10.34
CA GLU A 302 -2.75 13.88 -9.53
C GLU A 302 -3.11 13.78 -8.04
N ARG A 303 -2.17 13.28 -7.24
CA ARG A 303 -2.25 13.15 -5.78
C ARG A 303 -0.88 13.36 -5.16
N VAL A 304 -0.83 13.36 -3.83
CA VAL A 304 0.40 13.61 -3.08
C VAL A 304 1.09 12.30 -2.69
N PHE A 305 2.37 12.18 -3.06
CA PHE A 305 3.28 11.15 -2.55
C PHE A 305 4.29 11.80 -1.59
N PHE A 306 4.58 11.16 -0.46
CA PHE A 306 5.53 11.63 0.54
C PHE A 306 6.78 10.75 0.58
N LEU A 307 7.94 11.37 0.78
CA LEU A 307 9.22 10.69 0.99
C LEU A 307 9.93 11.31 2.20
N THR A 308 10.39 10.48 3.12
CA THR A 308 11.32 10.91 4.17
C THR A 308 12.75 10.69 3.72
N ARG A 309 13.69 11.38 4.36
CA ARG A 309 15.12 11.31 4.06
C ARG A 309 15.91 11.25 5.36
N ASP A 310 16.57 10.14 5.61
CA ASP A 310 17.66 10.12 6.58
C ASP A 310 18.83 10.97 6.05
N GLY A 311 19.21 11.92 6.88
CA GLY A 311 20.37 12.77 6.64
C GLY A 311 20.15 13.84 5.57
N GLY A 312 20.54 15.06 5.93
CA GLY A 312 20.57 16.20 5.00
C GLY A 312 19.37 17.14 5.15
N SER A 313 19.07 17.87 4.08
CA SER A 313 18.03 18.89 4.09
C SER A 313 17.55 19.17 2.65
N PRO A 314 16.23 19.20 2.39
CA PRO A 314 15.15 18.89 3.33
C PRO A 314 15.12 17.41 3.75
N ASN A 315 14.45 17.14 4.87
CA ASN A 315 14.31 15.83 5.49
C ASN A 315 12.93 15.18 5.24
N LEU A 316 11.89 15.97 4.97
CA LEU A 316 10.62 15.48 4.44
C LEU A 316 10.35 16.12 3.07
N LEU A 317 9.86 15.32 2.14
CA LEU A 317 9.51 15.69 0.77
C LEU A 317 8.06 15.34 0.50
N TYR A 318 7.42 16.12 -0.36
CA TYR A 318 6.18 15.70 -1.00
C TYR A 318 6.15 16.06 -2.49
N PHE A 319 5.40 15.28 -3.25
CA PHE A 319 5.29 15.33 -4.70
C PHE A 319 3.80 15.42 -5.05
N SER A 320 3.35 16.58 -5.53
CA SER A 320 1.93 16.83 -5.83
C SER A 320 1.52 16.43 -7.26
N MET A 321 2.44 15.85 -8.03
CA MET A 321 2.23 15.40 -9.41
C MET A 321 2.24 13.87 -9.52
N PHE A 322 2.13 13.15 -8.40
CA PHE A 322 2.07 11.69 -8.46
C PHE A 322 0.72 11.28 -9.07
N PRO A 323 0.68 10.40 -10.09
CA PRO A 323 -0.55 10.13 -10.81
C PRO A 323 -1.55 9.36 -9.93
N CYS A 324 -2.83 9.55 -10.20
CA CYS A 324 -3.89 8.72 -9.64
C CYS A 324 -3.74 7.28 -10.13
N ASP A 325 -3.57 7.12 -11.44
CA ASP A 325 -3.41 5.85 -12.13
C ASP A 325 -1.94 5.63 -12.48
N CYS A 326 -1.27 4.78 -11.71
CA CYS A 326 0.16 4.52 -11.84
C CYS A 326 0.50 3.33 -12.75
N THR A 327 -0.51 2.57 -13.18
CA THR A 327 -0.36 1.34 -13.97
C THR A 327 -0.41 1.69 -15.46
N GLY A 328 0.74 1.73 -16.12
CA GLY A 328 0.87 2.22 -17.50
C GLY A 328 0.28 1.31 -18.59
N ALA A 329 -1.05 1.28 -18.72
CA ALA A 329 -1.82 0.76 -19.87
C ALA A 329 -3.23 1.37 -19.78
N GLU A 330 -3.99 1.66 -20.85
CA GLU A 330 -4.46 0.72 -21.89
C GLU A 330 -5.05 -0.61 -21.35
N ASN A 331 -5.15 -0.75 -20.02
CA ASN A 331 -5.86 -1.80 -19.29
C ASN A 331 -7.07 -1.19 -18.54
N GLU A 332 -7.73 -0.21 -19.17
CA GLU A 332 -9.18 0.03 -19.02
C GLU A 332 -9.95 -1.20 -19.56
N ALA A 333 -9.66 -2.37 -18.99
CA ALA A 333 -10.51 -3.53 -19.06
C ALA A 333 -11.46 -3.43 -17.86
N GLU A 334 -12.48 -2.57 -18.03
CA GLU A 334 -13.74 -2.51 -17.28
C GLU A 334 -13.68 -3.25 -15.92
N PHE A 335 -13.24 -2.57 -14.84
CA PHE A 335 -13.42 -3.15 -13.50
C PHE A 335 -14.83 -2.92 -12.93
N ASP A 336 -15.76 -2.52 -13.80
CA ASP A 336 -17.18 -2.28 -13.56
C ASP A 336 -17.91 -3.59 -13.17
N ALA A 337 -18.10 -3.76 -11.86
CA ALA A 337 -18.48 -5.05 -11.29
C ALA A 337 -20.00 -5.28 -11.29
N CYS A 338 -20.53 -5.71 -12.44
CA CYS A 338 -21.94 -6.13 -12.59
C CYS A 338 -22.36 -7.22 -11.59
N THR A 339 -23.06 -6.84 -10.51
CA THR A 339 -23.52 -7.77 -9.47
C THR A 339 -24.97 -8.21 -9.72
N VAL A 340 -25.18 -9.51 -10.00
CA VAL A 340 -26.52 -10.09 -10.08
C VAL A 340 -27.12 -10.21 -8.67
N ARG A 341 -28.09 -9.36 -8.33
CA ARG A 341 -28.86 -9.51 -7.08
C ARG A 341 -29.74 -10.75 -7.13
N GLY A 342 -29.26 -11.82 -6.52
CA GLY A 342 -30.07 -12.97 -6.13
C GLY A 342 -31.02 -12.64 -4.96
N ASP A 343 -32.07 -11.84 -5.21
CA ASP A 343 -33.38 -12.09 -4.59
C ASP A 343 -34.50 -11.19 -5.18
N LEU A 344 -35.56 -11.84 -5.68
CA LEU A 344 -36.92 -11.33 -5.92
C LEU A 344 -37.08 -9.93 -6.58
N GLY A 345 -36.28 -9.64 -7.61
CA GLY A 345 -36.49 -8.49 -8.49
C GLY A 345 -35.36 -8.37 -9.50
N GLY A 346 -35.43 -9.13 -10.59
CA GLY A 346 -34.33 -9.28 -11.56
C GLY A 346 -33.97 -8.00 -12.29
N GLY A 347 -33.07 -7.21 -11.71
CA GLY A 347 -32.37 -6.09 -12.33
C GLY A 347 -30.88 -6.23 -12.09
N CYS A 348 -30.09 -6.02 -13.14
CA CYS A 348 -28.66 -5.81 -13.03
C CYS A 348 -28.41 -4.39 -12.50
N VAL A 349 -27.32 -4.23 -11.74
CA VAL A 349 -26.79 -2.93 -11.32
C VAL A 349 -25.32 -2.94 -11.71
N CYS A 350 -24.94 -2.07 -12.63
CA CYS A 350 -23.55 -1.70 -12.87
C CYS A 350 -23.08 -0.86 -11.69
N LEU A 351 -21.83 -1.04 -11.28
CA LEU A 351 -21.23 -0.36 -10.14
C LEU A 351 -19.88 0.17 -10.61
N ASP A 352 -19.88 1.45 -10.97
CA ASP A 352 -18.70 2.31 -11.03
C ASP A 352 -17.85 2.03 -9.79
N LYS A 353 -16.71 1.37 -10.03
CA LYS A 353 -15.88 0.75 -8.99
C LYS A 353 -14.55 1.49 -8.81
N ASP A 354 -14.07 2.11 -9.86
CA ASP A 354 -12.93 3.03 -9.90
C ASP A 354 -13.29 4.46 -9.47
N LEU A 355 -14.59 4.80 -9.45
CA LEU A 355 -15.16 6.08 -8.98
C LEU A 355 -14.78 7.29 -9.86
N ASP A 356 -14.54 7.09 -11.15
CA ASP A 356 -14.24 8.16 -12.10
C ASP A 356 -15.49 8.90 -12.61
N GLY A 357 -16.66 8.27 -12.50
CA GLY A 357 -17.96 8.88 -12.74
C GLY A 357 -18.56 8.66 -14.12
N ASP A 358 -18.01 7.77 -14.96
CA ASP A 358 -18.82 7.09 -15.98
C ASP A 358 -19.19 5.63 -15.61
N VAL A 359 -20.00 5.00 -16.46
CA VAL A 359 -20.64 3.69 -16.19
C VAL A 359 -20.88 3.04 -17.56
N ASP A 360 -19.89 2.27 -18.02
CA ASP A 360 -19.74 1.76 -19.39
C ASP A 360 -20.27 0.32 -19.55
N CYS A 361 -21.52 0.06 -19.12
CA CYS A 361 -22.15 -1.26 -19.22
C CYS A 361 -22.31 -1.84 -20.66
N ASP A 362 -21.81 -1.17 -21.71
CA ASP A 362 -21.98 -1.50 -23.12
C ASP A 362 -20.82 -2.24 -23.81
N ASP A 363 -19.64 -2.37 -23.19
CA ASP A 363 -18.46 -3.01 -23.82
C ASP A 363 -18.37 -4.54 -23.62
N PHE A 364 -19.16 -5.13 -22.72
CA PHE A 364 -19.35 -6.60 -22.66
C PHE A 364 -19.96 -7.20 -23.94
N GLU A 365 -19.27 -8.10 -24.65
CA GLU A 365 -19.89 -8.93 -25.70
C GLU A 365 -20.43 -10.30 -25.16
N PRO A 366 -21.72 -10.64 -25.37
CA PRO A 366 -22.76 -9.84 -26.02
C PRO A 366 -23.36 -8.77 -25.10
N PRO A 367 -23.70 -7.58 -25.61
CA PRO A 367 -24.17 -6.47 -24.79
C PRO A 367 -25.46 -6.83 -24.04
N ILE A 368 -25.49 -6.50 -22.75
CA ILE A 368 -26.51 -6.94 -21.77
C ILE A 368 -27.93 -6.49 -22.16
N SER A 369 -28.06 -5.49 -23.03
CA SER A 369 -29.31 -5.08 -23.67
C SER A 369 -30.13 -6.23 -24.30
N ALA A 370 -29.49 -7.32 -24.71
CA ALA A 370 -30.16 -8.51 -25.27
C ALA A 370 -31.05 -9.28 -24.26
N ASN A 371 -30.87 -9.10 -22.94
CA ASN A 371 -31.65 -9.79 -21.90
C ASN A 371 -32.58 -8.86 -21.09
N CYS A 372 -32.58 -7.57 -21.37
CA CYS A 372 -33.31 -6.55 -20.59
C CYS A 372 -34.49 -5.92 -21.36
N GLU A 373 -35.21 -6.68 -22.18
CA GLU A 373 -36.43 -6.19 -22.82
C GLU A 373 -37.57 -5.97 -21.81
N GLY A 374 -38.06 -4.72 -21.70
CA GLY A 374 -39.41 -4.43 -21.17
C GLY A 374 -39.53 -3.51 -19.96
N LEU A 375 -38.45 -2.88 -19.48
CA LEU A 375 -38.53 -1.93 -18.37
C LEU A 375 -38.40 -0.48 -18.84
N THR A 376 -39.40 0.34 -18.50
CA THR A 376 -39.35 1.79 -18.69
C THR A 376 -38.21 2.39 -17.87
N PRO A 377 -37.42 3.34 -18.40
CA PRO A 377 -36.39 4.01 -17.60
C PRO A 377 -37.03 4.67 -16.39
N VAL A 378 -36.60 4.27 -15.20
CA VAL A 378 -36.90 5.00 -13.97
C VAL A 378 -36.20 6.36 -14.10
N PRO A 379 -36.91 7.49 -13.93
CA PRO A 379 -36.26 8.79 -14.08
C PRO A 379 -35.14 8.92 -13.05
N LEU A 380 -33.96 9.31 -13.54
CA LEU A 380 -32.81 9.71 -12.73
C LEU A 380 -33.26 10.55 -11.53
N LEU A 381 -32.99 10.06 -10.32
CA LEU A 381 -33.06 10.85 -9.09
C LEU A 381 -31.85 11.79 -9.01
N GLY A 382 -31.75 12.66 -10.00
CA GLY A 382 -30.70 13.67 -10.08
C GLY A 382 -30.76 14.64 -8.91
N VAL A 383 -29.60 14.89 -8.31
CA VAL A 383 -29.27 16.09 -7.56
C VAL A 383 -30.19 16.41 -6.37
N TRP A 384 -30.04 15.65 -5.28
CA TRP A 384 -30.38 16.14 -3.93
C TRP A 384 -29.22 16.98 -3.36
N GLY A 385 -28.98 18.16 -3.94
CA GLY A 385 -28.01 19.10 -3.37
C GLY A 385 -28.37 19.50 -1.94
N HIS A 386 -27.39 19.52 -1.03
CA HIS A 386 -27.32 20.05 0.35
C HIS A 386 -28.52 19.90 1.33
N ALA A 387 -29.75 20.16 0.90
CA ALA A 387 -30.97 19.93 1.68
C ALA A 387 -31.28 18.43 1.94
N GLY A 388 -30.84 17.52 1.05
CA GLY A 388 -31.04 16.07 1.23
C GLY A 388 -30.27 15.50 2.42
N ILE A 389 -29.00 15.89 2.54
CA ILE A 389 -28.11 15.52 3.66
C ILE A 389 -28.67 16.05 4.98
N ALA A 390 -29.16 17.30 5.00
CA ALA A 390 -29.81 17.88 6.18
C ALA A 390 -31.06 17.10 6.64
N LEU A 391 -31.83 16.53 5.70
CA LEU A 391 -33.01 15.71 6.04
C LEU A 391 -32.62 14.37 6.68
N LEU A 392 -31.57 13.71 6.17
CA LEU A 392 -31.00 12.49 6.75
C LEU A 392 -30.43 12.72 8.17
N ILE A 393 -29.71 13.82 8.39
CA ILE A 393 -29.21 14.21 9.71
C ILE A 393 -30.37 14.48 10.69
N LEU A 394 -31.44 15.14 10.25
CA LEU A 394 -32.63 15.39 11.07
C LEU A 394 -33.40 14.10 11.40
N LEU A 395 -33.47 13.13 10.49
CA LEU A 395 -34.04 11.81 10.76
C LEU A 395 -33.20 11.00 11.76
N ALA A 396 -31.87 11.01 11.62
CA ALA A 396 -30.96 10.36 12.57
C ALA A 396 -31.11 10.96 13.99
N ALA A 397 -31.17 12.28 14.10
CA ALA A 397 -31.40 12.99 15.37
C ALA A 397 -32.78 12.69 15.99
N ALA A 398 -33.82 12.52 15.16
CA ALA A 398 -35.15 12.14 15.64
C ALA A 398 -35.18 10.70 16.19
N VAL A 399 -34.53 9.75 15.51
CA VAL A 399 -34.42 8.35 15.96
C VAL A 399 -33.61 8.24 17.27
N ALA A 400 -32.53 9.01 17.39
CA ALA A 400 -31.73 9.08 18.63
C ALA A 400 -32.56 9.58 19.83
N ARG A 401 -33.38 10.63 19.66
CA ARG A 401 -34.25 11.14 20.72
C ARG A 401 -35.33 10.15 21.16
N VAL A 402 -35.88 9.35 20.23
CA VAL A 402 -36.89 8.32 20.57
C VAL A 402 -36.26 7.13 21.33
N ARG A 403 -34.98 6.81 21.09
CA ARG A 403 -34.26 5.83 21.92
C ARG A 403 -33.98 6.37 23.33
N ALA A 404 -33.55 7.63 23.46
CA ALA A 404 -33.29 8.25 24.76
C ALA A 404 -34.54 8.31 25.67
N SER A 405 -35.73 8.52 25.11
CA SER A 405 -36.97 8.60 25.91
C SER A 405 -37.49 7.26 26.45
N LYS A 406 -36.89 6.12 26.09
CA LYS A 406 -37.33 4.78 26.55
C LYS A 406 -36.60 4.25 27.79
N HIS A 407 -35.64 4.99 28.34
CA HIS A 407 -34.87 4.56 29.53
C HIS A 407 -35.22 5.31 30.83
N HIS A 408 -36.28 6.13 30.83
CA HIS A 408 -36.87 6.68 32.07
C HIS A 408 -38.38 6.36 32.10
N GLY A 409 -38.71 5.22 32.71
CA GLY A 409 -40.05 4.72 32.98
C GLY A 409 -39.97 3.57 33.97
#